data_AF-A0A370EN73-F1
#
_entry.id   AF-A0A370EN73-F1
#
_cell.length_a   1.000
_cell.length_b   1.000
_cell.length_c   1.000
_cell.angle_alpha   90.00
_cell.angle_beta   90.00
_cell.angle_gamma   90.00
#
_symmetry.space_group_name_H-M   'P 1'
#
loop_
_entity.id
_entity.type
_entity.pdbx_description
1 polymer ?
#
loop_
_entity_poly.entity_id
_entity_poly.type
_entity_poly.pdbx_seq_one_letter_code
_entity_poly.pdbx_strand_id
1 'polypeptide(L)'
;MEYAIRRLVADADAEQRRRLAVFAVRSLTQLDGLHDAAEAELLPAAAHAFRSACSDPLHTDVDVLRDWIAEIESACVFGDDTSDVLVAALCGLTCWHRFLQDGTSGPIHGLAFTLLDVAGFEMYGAELNDDVLTNPRVIQQLQTITELLTGRDN
;
A
#
# COMPACT_ATOMS: atom_id res chain seq x y z
N MET A 1 12.78 8.19 -10.72
CA MET A 1 12.54 7.13 -9.71
C MET A 1 11.37 6.24 -10.11
N GLU A 2 10.23 6.82 -10.49
CA GLU A 2 9.05 6.05 -10.89
C GLU A 2 9.33 4.98 -11.96
N TYR A 3 10.03 5.34 -13.05
CA TYR A 3 10.42 4.40 -14.09
C TYR A 3 11.33 3.26 -13.59
N ALA A 4 12.21 3.54 -12.62
CA ALA A 4 13.11 2.54 -12.06
C ALA A 4 12.35 1.51 -11.22
N ILE A 5 11.42 1.95 -10.37
CA ILE A 5 10.56 1.06 -9.58
C ILE A 5 9.67 0.23 -10.51
N ARG A 6 9.07 0.86 -11.52
CA ARG A 6 8.25 0.15 -12.51
C ARG A 6 9.02 -0.98 -13.19
N ARG A 7 10.26 -0.70 -13.58
CA ARG A 7 11.18 -1.67 -14.18
C ARG A 7 11.57 -2.77 -13.19
N LEU A 8 11.94 -2.44 -11.95
CA LEU A 8 12.27 -3.44 -10.93
C LEU A 8 11.13 -4.43 -10.70
N VAL A 9 9.90 -3.93 -10.60
CA VAL A 9 8.71 -4.79 -10.42
C VAL A 9 8.42 -5.63 -11.67
N ALA A 10 8.63 -5.08 -12.87
CA ALA A 10 8.46 -5.82 -14.13
C ALA A 10 9.50 -6.94 -14.27
N ASP A 11 10.75 -6.69 -13.86
CA ASP A 11 11.85 -7.64 -13.92
C ASP A 11 11.78 -8.69 -12.79
N ALA A 12 11.11 -8.38 -11.68
CA ALA A 12 10.92 -9.30 -10.56
C ALA A 12 10.05 -10.51 -10.92
N ASP A 13 10.37 -11.68 -10.37
CA ASP A 13 9.56 -12.89 -10.50
C ASP A 13 8.30 -12.85 -9.60
N ALA A 14 7.45 -13.88 -9.72
CA ALA A 14 6.19 -13.96 -8.98
C ALA A 14 6.38 -14.02 -7.45
N GLU A 15 7.46 -14.67 -6.99
CA GLU A 15 7.74 -14.82 -5.57
C GLU A 15 8.27 -13.50 -4.98
N GLN A 16 9.17 -12.82 -5.69
CA GLN A 16 9.68 -11.50 -5.33
C GLN A 16 8.54 -10.47 -5.24
N ARG A 17 7.63 -10.47 -6.23
CA ARG A 17 6.42 -9.63 -6.21
C ARG A 17 5.52 -9.95 -5.02
N ARG A 18 5.34 -11.24 -4.71
CA ARG A 18 4.53 -11.67 -3.56
C ARG A 18 5.16 -11.21 -2.24
N ARG A 19 6.49 -11.31 -2.07
CA ARG A 19 7.19 -10.82 -0.88
C ARG A 19 6.98 -9.32 -0.67
N LEU A 20 7.12 -8.53 -1.74
CA LEU A 20 6.83 -7.09 -1.67
C LEU A 20 5.36 -6.84 -1.32
N ALA A 21 4.42 -7.57 -1.93
CA ALA A 21 3.00 -7.41 -1.66
C ALA A 21 2.67 -7.67 -0.18
N VAL A 22 3.17 -8.77 0.36
CA VAL A 22 2.99 -9.16 1.76
C VAL A 22 3.59 -8.12 2.72
N PHE A 23 4.81 -7.66 2.43
CA PHE A 23 5.45 -6.61 3.20
C PHE A 23 4.63 -5.32 3.18
N ALA A 24 4.22 -4.87 2.00
CA ALA A 24 3.48 -3.62 1.83
C ALA A 24 2.16 -3.64 2.58
N VAL A 25 1.36 -4.70 2.40
CA VAL A 25 0.06 -4.83 3.06
C VAL A 25 0.22 -4.79 4.57
N ARG A 26 1.16 -5.55 5.14
CA ARG A 26 1.40 -5.53 6.59
C ARG A 26 1.79 -4.15 7.09
N SER A 27 2.71 -3.48 6.42
CA SER A 27 3.17 -2.15 6.82
C SER A 27 2.03 -1.12 6.75
N LEU A 28 1.20 -1.18 5.71
CA LEU A 28 0.12 -0.23 5.48
C LEU A 28 -1.09 -0.47 6.41
N THR A 29 -1.40 -1.73 6.77
CA THR A 29 -2.50 -2.04 7.70
C THR A 29 -2.11 -1.89 9.17
N GLN A 30 -0.84 -1.55 9.46
CA GLN A 30 -0.30 -1.36 10.81
C GLN A 30 0.19 0.08 11.05
N LEU A 31 -0.22 1.03 10.21
CA LEU A 31 0.15 2.44 10.39
C LEU A 31 -0.39 2.99 11.70
N ASP A 32 0.43 3.81 12.37
CA ASP A 32 0.05 4.49 13.60
C ASP A 32 -1.15 5.42 13.35
N GLY A 33 -2.14 5.40 14.25
CA GLY A 33 -3.37 6.21 14.12
C GLY A 33 -4.39 5.68 13.11
N LEU A 34 -4.13 4.56 12.43
CA LEU A 34 -5.01 4.04 11.39
C LEU A 34 -6.42 3.73 11.89
N HIS A 35 -6.54 3.12 13.08
CA HIS A 35 -7.84 2.76 13.63
C HIS A 35 -8.63 4.00 14.08
N ASP A 36 -7.96 5.01 14.62
CA ASP A 36 -8.59 6.27 15.01
C ASP A 36 -9.09 7.03 13.76
N ALA A 37 -8.28 7.05 12.69
CA ALA A 37 -8.67 7.63 11.41
C ALA A 37 -9.88 6.90 10.80
N ALA A 38 -9.88 5.57 10.83
CA ALA A 38 -11.00 4.77 10.35
C ALA A 38 -12.30 5.04 11.14
N GLU A 39 -12.23 5.22 12.46
CA GLU A 39 -13.41 5.56 13.28
C GLU A 39 -13.91 6.99 13.05
N ALA A 40 -13.00 7.93 12.76
CA ALA A 40 -13.35 9.33 12.52
C ALA A 40 -13.99 9.55 11.14
N GLU A 41 -13.54 8.81 10.13
CA GLU A 41 -13.87 9.09 8.73
C GLU A 41 -14.86 8.10 8.11
N LEU A 42 -14.97 6.89 8.67
CA LEU A 42 -15.87 5.86 8.14
C LEU A 42 -17.17 5.79 8.95
N LEU A 43 -18.24 5.40 8.27
CA LEU A 43 -19.45 4.95 8.96
C LEU A 43 -19.12 3.71 9.84
N PRO A 44 -19.80 3.50 10.98
CA PRO A 44 -19.45 2.43 11.92
C PRO A 44 -19.35 1.02 11.31
N ALA A 45 -20.18 0.70 10.33
CA ALA A 45 -20.13 -0.58 9.61
C ALA A 45 -18.86 -0.70 8.75
N ALA A 46 -18.54 0.34 7.97
CA ALA A 46 -17.32 0.41 7.18
C ALA A 46 -16.05 0.43 8.05
N ALA A 47 -16.05 1.12 9.19
CA ALA A 47 -14.96 1.07 10.16
C ALA A 47 -14.74 -0.35 10.70
N HIS A 48 -15.82 -1.10 10.92
CA HIS A 48 -15.73 -2.49 11.36
C HIS A 48 -15.19 -3.42 10.25
N ALA A 49 -15.69 -3.30 9.02
CA ALA A 49 -15.19 -4.04 7.87
C ALA A 49 -13.69 -3.73 7.63
N PHE A 50 -13.32 -2.45 7.69
CA PHE A 50 -11.95 -1.99 7.55
C PHE A 50 -11.01 -2.60 8.59
N ARG A 51 -11.38 -2.56 9.88
CA ARG A 51 -10.57 -3.21 10.93
C ARG A 51 -10.44 -4.71 10.73
N SER A 52 -11.51 -5.36 10.28
CA SER A 52 -11.49 -6.79 9.99
C SER A 52 -10.50 -7.10 8.87
N ALA A 53 -10.52 -6.33 7.79
CA ALA A 53 -9.58 -6.43 6.68
C ALA A 53 -8.12 -6.19 7.12
N CYS A 54 -7.87 -5.21 8.00
CA CYS A 54 -6.54 -4.93 8.51
C CYS A 54 -6.00 -5.96 9.50
N SER A 55 -6.88 -6.68 10.21
CA SER A 55 -6.47 -7.63 11.25
C SER A 55 -5.77 -8.87 10.71
N ASP A 56 -6.23 -9.41 9.58
CA ASP A 56 -5.62 -10.57 8.93
C ASP A 56 -5.75 -10.56 7.40
N PRO A 57 -5.14 -9.58 6.72
CA PRO A 57 -5.31 -9.40 5.27
C PRO A 57 -4.72 -10.55 4.44
N LEU A 58 -3.82 -11.36 5.01
CA LEU A 58 -3.08 -12.39 4.28
C LEU A 58 -3.78 -13.75 4.26
N HIS A 59 -4.63 -14.02 5.25
CA HIS A 59 -5.41 -15.26 5.33
C HIS A 59 -6.91 -15.05 5.06
N THR A 60 -7.33 -13.79 4.90
CA THR A 60 -8.70 -13.48 4.48
C THR A 60 -8.95 -14.01 3.06
N ASP A 61 -10.11 -14.64 2.87
CA ASP A 61 -10.56 -15.10 1.57
C ASP A 61 -10.73 -13.93 0.59
N VAL A 62 -10.38 -14.14 -0.68
CA VAL A 62 -10.38 -13.06 -1.70
C VAL A 62 -11.77 -12.47 -1.93
N ASP A 63 -12.83 -13.28 -1.86
CA ASP A 63 -14.21 -12.80 -2.03
C ASP A 63 -14.66 -12.00 -0.80
N VAL A 64 -14.27 -12.44 0.40
CA VAL A 64 -14.55 -11.70 1.64
C VAL A 64 -13.84 -10.35 1.65
N LEU A 65 -12.56 -10.33 1.24
CA LEU A 65 -11.79 -9.08 1.14
C LEU A 65 -12.42 -8.12 0.13
N ARG A 66 -12.90 -8.62 -1.02
CA ARG A 66 -13.64 -7.82 -2.01
C ARG A 66 -14.86 -7.17 -1.40
N ASP A 67 -15.67 -7.95 -0.68
CA ASP A 67 -16.93 -7.48 -0.13
C ASP A 67 -16.68 -6.40 0.95
N TRP A 68 -15.65 -6.56 1.78
CA TRP A 68 -15.22 -5.52 2.71
C TRP A 68 -14.74 -4.26 2.01
N ILE A 69 -13.89 -4.37 0.97
CA ILE A 69 -13.42 -3.20 0.20
C ILE A 69 -14.62 -2.44 -0.40
N ALA A 70 -15.58 -3.16 -1.00
CA ALA A 70 -16.77 -2.54 -1.56
C ALA A 70 -17.64 -1.84 -0.51
N GLU A 71 -17.78 -2.43 0.68
CA GLU A 71 -18.48 -1.80 1.80
C GLU A 71 -17.80 -0.49 2.23
N ILE A 72 -16.47 -0.51 2.36
CA ILE A 72 -15.67 0.68 2.72
C ILE A 72 -15.81 1.77 1.64
N GLU A 73 -15.58 1.43 0.37
CA GLU A 73 -15.65 2.37 -0.75
C GLU A 73 -17.06 2.98 -0.91
N SER A 74 -18.12 2.21 -0.62
CA SER A 74 -19.49 2.71 -0.68
C SER A 74 -19.86 3.68 0.45
N ALA A 75 -19.14 3.60 1.57
CA ALA A 75 -19.38 4.38 2.77
C ALA A 75 -18.41 5.56 2.92
N CYS A 76 -17.28 5.55 2.18
CA CYS A 76 -16.33 6.64 2.13
C CYS A 76 -16.81 7.78 1.24
N VAL A 77 -16.71 9.00 1.76
CA VAL A 77 -16.63 10.21 0.91
C VAL A 77 -15.21 10.75 1.06
N PHE A 78 -14.33 10.32 0.17
CA PHE A 78 -12.96 10.83 0.12
C PHE A 78 -12.97 12.32 -0.28
N GLY A 79 -12.36 13.15 0.56
CA GLY A 79 -12.15 14.58 0.31
C GLY A 79 -10.70 14.96 0.57
N ASP A 80 -10.39 16.24 0.36
CA ASP A 80 -9.03 16.77 0.56
C ASP A 80 -8.55 16.65 2.02
N ASP A 81 -9.47 16.49 2.98
CA ASP A 81 -9.19 16.34 4.42
C ASP A 81 -9.17 14.86 4.89
N THR A 82 -9.29 13.90 3.99
CA THR A 82 -9.21 12.47 4.36
C THR A 82 -7.79 12.14 4.84
N SER A 83 -7.69 11.42 5.94
CA SER A 83 -6.44 10.96 6.52
C SER A 83 -5.60 10.15 5.53
N ASP A 84 -4.37 10.60 5.31
CA ASP A 84 -3.39 9.92 4.45
C ASP A 84 -3.15 8.46 4.87
N VAL A 85 -3.16 8.15 6.17
CA VAL A 85 -2.95 6.76 6.64
C VAL A 85 -4.13 5.86 6.26
N LEU A 86 -5.35 6.38 6.25
CA LEU A 86 -6.54 5.64 5.81
C LEU A 86 -6.50 5.39 4.30
N VAL A 87 -6.16 6.42 3.51
CA VAL A 87 -6.01 6.31 2.05
C VAL A 87 -4.92 5.29 1.70
N ALA A 88 -3.77 5.35 2.39
CA ALA A 88 -2.65 4.45 2.16
C ALA A 88 -3.01 3.00 2.48
N ALA A 89 -3.69 2.76 3.62
CA ALA A 89 -4.14 1.42 3.99
C ALA A 89 -5.18 0.84 3.01
N LEU A 90 -6.16 1.64 2.58
CA LEU A 90 -7.15 1.20 1.60
C LEU A 90 -6.50 0.91 0.25
N CYS A 91 -5.58 1.77 -0.22
CA CYS A 91 -4.80 1.50 -1.42
C CYS A 91 -4.04 0.16 -1.31
N GLY A 92 -3.45 -0.09 -0.13
CA GLY A 92 -2.79 -1.35 0.21
C GLY A 92 -3.71 -2.57 0.03
N LEU A 93 -4.89 -2.53 0.65
CA LEU A 93 -5.87 -3.62 0.58
C LEU A 93 -6.41 -3.82 -0.85
N THR A 94 -6.72 -2.74 -1.57
CA THR A 94 -7.22 -2.82 -2.95
C THR A 94 -6.18 -3.35 -3.92
N CYS A 95 -4.91 -2.95 -3.79
CA CYS A 95 -3.83 -3.50 -4.60
C CYS A 95 -3.58 -4.97 -4.26
N TRP A 96 -3.63 -5.36 -2.98
CA TRP A 96 -3.50 -6.75 -2.57
C TRP A 96 -4.59 -7.64 -3.15
N HIS A 97 -5.85 -7.22 -3.04
CA HIS A 97 -6.97 -7.93 -3.62
C HIS A 97 -6.78 -8.12 -5.14
N ARG A 98 -6.41 -7.07 -5.88
CA ARG A 98 -6.14 -7.18 -7.33
C ARG A 98 -5.00 -8.14 -7.63
N PHE A 99 -3.91 -8.08 -6.87
CA PHE A 99 -2.78 -9.00 -7.03
C PHE A 99 -3.18 -10.46 -6.78
N LEU A 100 -4.02 -10.73 -5.78
CA LEU A 100 -4.55 -12.08 -5.53
C LEU A 100 -5.42 -12.61 -6.67
N GLN A 101 -6.13 -11.72 -7.38
CA GLN A 101 -7.02 -12.11 -8.49
C GLN A 101 -6.26 -12.48 -9.76
N ASP A 102 -5.28 -11.68 -10.18
CA ASP A 102 -4.67 -11.79 -11.50
C ASP A 102 -3.14 -11.99 -11.50
N GLY A 103 -2.47 -11.86 -10.36
CA GLY A 103 -1.02 -11.98 -10.22
C GLY A 103 -0.22 -10.95 -11.00
N THR A 104 -0.85 -9.86 -11.46
CA THR A 104 -0.21 -8.88 -12.34
C THR A 104 0.74 -7.95 -11.58
N SER A 105 1.66 -7.32 -12.32
CA SER A 105 2.64 -6.39 -11.76
C SER A 105 2.08 -5.00 -11.43
N GLY A 106 0.93 -4.63 -12.00
CA GLY A 106 0.33 -3.30 -11.82
C GLY A 106 0.02 -2.96 -10.36
N PRO A 107 -0.70 -3.83 -9.62
CA PRO A 107 -0.96 -3.61 -8.20
C PRO A 107 0.31 -3.51 -7.35
N ILE A 108 1.38 -4.21 -7.75
CA ILE A 108 2.68 -4.14 -7.06
C ILE A 108 3.34 -2.77 -7.23
N HIS A 109 3.16 -2.11 -8.38
CA HIS A 109 3.59 -0.71 -8.55
C HIS A 109 2.87 0.19 -7.56
N GLY A 110 1.54 0.05 -7.44
CA GLY A 110 0.73 0.82 -6.48
C GLY A 110 1.25 0.67 -5.06
N LEU A 111 1.46 -0.57 -4.61
CA LEU A 111 2.01 -0.87 -3.28
C LEU A 111 3.38 -0.22 -3.03
N ALA A 112 4.29 -0.30 -4.01
CA ALA A 112 5.62 0.29 -3.89
C ALA A 112 5.57 1.82 -3.73
N PHE A 113 4.69 2.50 -4.48
CA PHE A 113 4.54 3.97 -4.36
C PHE A 113 3.87 4.36 -3.06
N THR A 114 2.81 3.67 -2.64
CA THR A 114 2.14 3.98 -1.37
C THR A 114 3.08 3.82 -0.17
N LEU A 115 3.98 2.82 -0.18
CA LEU A 115 5.03 2.71 0.84
C LEU A 115 5.98 3.91 0.86
N LEU A 116 6.39 4.40 -0.32
CA LEU A 116 7.28 5.55 -0.41
C LEU A 116 6.57 6.83 0.03
N ASP A 117 5.32 7.00 -0.37
CA ASP A 117 4.48 8.14 0.00
C ASP A 117 4.34 8.25 1.53
N VAL A 118 4.02 7.14 2.20
CA VAL A 118 4.01 7.05 3.68
C VAL A 118 5.38 7.34 4.30
N ALA A 119 6.48 7.02 3.61
CA ALA A 119 7.84 7.37 4.05
C ALA A 119 8.18 8.87 3.88
N GLY A 120 7.28 9.65 3.28
CA GLY A 120 7.43 11.09 3.01
C GLY A 120 7.94 11.39 1.60
N PHE A 121 7.65 10.53 0.62
CA PHE A 121 7.94 10.79 -0.79
C PHE A 121 6.79 11.57 -1.44
N GLU A 122 6.95 12.89 -1.59
CA GLU A 122 5.97 13.70 -2.32
C GLU A 122 6.15 13.58 -3.84
N MET A 123 5.12 13.08 -4.53
CA MET A 123 5.11 12.99 -6.01
C MET A 123 4.77 14.33 -6.69
N TYR A 124 4.36 15.36 -5.93
CA TYR A 124 3.91 16.65 -6.46
C TYR A 124 5.08 17.56 -6.89
N GLY A 125 5.61 17.29 -8.08
CA GLY A 125 6.57 18.16 -8.74
C GLY A 125 7.11 17.50 -10.00
N ALA A 126 6.99 18.17 -11.15
CA ALA A 126 7.39 17.64 -12.47
C ALA A 126 8.89 17.33 -12.61
N GLU A 127 9.70 17.61 -11.60
CA GLU A 127 11.10 17.25 -11.54
C GLU A 127 11.41 16.66 -10.17
N LEU A 128 11.92 15.42 -10.19
CA LEU A 128 12.53 14.77 -9.04
C LEU A 128 13.68 15.65 -8.56
N ASN A 129 13.45 16.45 -7.53
CA ASN A 129 14.51 17.21 -6.91
C ASN A 129 15.42 16.24 -6.14
N ASP A 130 16.73 16.47 -6.17
CA ASP A 130 17.72 15.66 -5.43
C ASP A 130 17.42 15.56 -3.91
N ASP A 131 16.57 16.45 -3.39
CA ASP A 131 16.04 16.45 -2.01
C ASP A 131 15.29 15.16 -1.63
N VAL A 132 14.66 14.45 -2.57
CA VAL A 132 14.01 13.15 -2.27
C VAL A 132 15.00 12.14 -1.70
N LEU A 133 16.27 12.18 -2.15
CA LEU A 133 17.33 11.29 -1.69
C LEU A 133 18.03 11.81 -0.42
N THR A 134 17.46 12.81 0.26
CA THR A 134 17.95 13.30 1.55
C THR A 134 17.09 12.82 2.72
N ASN A 135 15.84 12.41 2.49
CA ASN A 135 14.98 11.87 3.53
C ASN A 135 15.40 10.43 3.87
N PRO A 136 15.96 10.16 5.07
CA PRO A 136 16.46 8.84 5.43
C PRO A 136 15.38 7.76 5.43
N ARG A 137 14.12 8.13 5.69
CA ARG A 137 12.99 7.18 5.66
C ARG A 137 12.69 6.74 4.24
N VAL A 138 12.68 7.66 3.27
CA VAL A 138 12.47 7.35 1.84
C VAL A 138 13.62 6.50 1.31
N ILE A 139 14.87 6.83 1.67
CA ILE A 139 16.05 6.04 1.27
C ILE A 139 15.95 4.61 1.81
N GLN A 140 15.64 4.45 3.09
CA GLN A 140 15.49 3.14 3.72
C GLN A 140 14.35 2.34 3.07
N GLN A 141 13.22 2.99 2.80
CA GLN A 141 12.06 2.33 2.19
C GLN A 141 12.35 1.88 0.75
N LEU A 142 13.08 2.70 -0.03
CA LEU A 142 13.57 2.33 -1.35
C LEU A 142 14.61 1.18 -1.27
N GLN A 143 15.47 1.22 -0.25
CA GLN A 143 16.28 0.13 0.33
C GLN A 143 15.56 -1.22 0.25
N THR A 144 14.57 -1.32 1.13
CA THR A 144 13.75 -2.51 1.35
C THR A 144 12.98 -2.93 0.11
N ILE A 145 12.37 -2.00 -0.63
CA ILE A 145 11.65 -2.33 -1.87
C ILE A 145 12.59 -2.99 -2.90
N THR A 146 13.81 -2.45 -3.04
CA THR A 146 14.80 -2.99 -3.99
C THR A 146 15.25 -4.38 -3.58
N GLU A 147 15.52 -4.60 -2.30
CA GLU A 147 15.91 -5.91 -1.75
C GLU A 147 14.84 -6.98 -1.99
N LEU A 148 13.58 -6.66 -1.69
CA LEU A 148 12.43 -7.55 -1.88
C LEU A 148 12.22 -7.91 -3.36
N LEU A 149 12.40 -6.95 -4.26
CA LEU A 149 12.21 -7.14 -5.70
C LEU A 149 13.41 -7.80 -6.41
N THR A 150 14.57 -7.83 -5.78
CA THR A 150 15.79 -8.45 -6.36
C THR A 150 16.17 -9.76 -5.67
N GLY A 151 15.48 -10.14 -4.59
CA GLY A 151 15.79 -11.35 -3.82
C GLY A 151 17.12 -11.26 -3.09
N ARG A 152 17.61 -10.04 -2.82
CA ARG A 152 18.76 -9.84 -1.93
C ARG A 152 18.25 -9.89 -0.49
N ASP A 153 18.24 -11.10 0.07
CA ASP A 153 18.19 -11.27 1.52
C ASP A 153 19.51 -10.74 2.11
N ASN A 154 19.44 -9.80 3.04
CA ASN A 154 20.58 -9.38 3.86
C ASN A 154 20.80 -10.36 5.02
#